data_AF-A0AA39M0F4-F1
#
_entry.id   AF-A0AA39M0F4-F1
#
_cell.length_a   1.000
_cell.length_b   1.000
_cell.length_c   1.000
_cell.angle_alpha   90.00
_cell.angle_beta   90.00
_cell.angle_gamma   90.00
#
_symmetry.space_group_name_H-M   'P 1'
#
loop_
_entity.id
_entity.type
_entity.pdbx_description
1 polymer ?
#
loop_
_entity_poly.entity_id
_entity_poly.type
_entity_poly.pdbx_seq_one_letter_code
_entity_poly.pdbx_strand_id
1 'polypeptide(L)'
;MGTREECGELDERLEEAIIDKEIAEERCEQLQNEIKRLNLRIKELETDYDSLKTEMEGSEGHEAAVSSVQVKSLEEKNKRLYEGLLKMRDVASDHATRKGEAEKEIERLRTANAELGDQAETALCLLKQKDDTIAKLQEQVDALLASEQMIETLTERNHTLEDQITRLEEEIEELDSMNSVNEELFEAAKAVEKALRMEVDREVTANTELRAVIAARDNKILDLNKAIRKYRSKVEELDRKEIAEDQCEQLHDEITRLNQRIQELETGYDSVETDSEENEAESVEVQSLEEQNKQLQEELLKMRDLASDHDARRTAAETELERLRNQDAIEAKGLRWQIEKKEEEIVELKTAIRSKNEDLTMFKLRLDLANKKAESVTKKDDAKCQRLQQKVDDLVAHVSMIKTDYERTLDHLQNDLCLLEKENAELKKKSKSIWSRGVEDSCDPDSSTVTSGIHILAIKELEKVRCHLKWTNYRLRKVQGRTTRQLLEEMPELHLPNVVSGAYGLKEKRRDDIDSEVEQLRRELLNLDLESQRLFLNVGPTKQKDKKLHDAMVAEHNARCEDIKFRCARLWKKCRPGETLPVLLEINDSPKTDDTTTEDILSKWEQEVKESLESKV
;
A
#
# COMPACT_ATOMS: atom_id res chain seq x y z
N MET A 1 63.50 -40.44 -28.23
CA MET A 1 64.14 -39.14 -27.94
C MET A 1 65.20 -38.86 -28.99
N GLY A 2 66.18 -39.76 -29.17
CA GLY A 2 67.22 -39.71 -30.23
C GLY A 2 66.84 -39.02 -31.54
N THR A 3 65.76 -39.40 -32.24
CA THR A 3 65.39 -38.83 -33.55
C THR A 3 65.11 -37.31 -33.60
N ARG A 4 65.11 -36.58 -32.47
CA ARG A 4 65.08 -35.10 -32.46
C ARG A 4 66.45 -34.49 -32.15
N GLU A 5 67.28 -35.19 -31.38
CA GLU A 5 68.67 -34.83 -31.09
C GLU A 5 69.55 -35.14 -32.32
N GLU A 6 69.33 -36.29 -32.97
CA GLU A 6 69.96 -36.70 -34.24
C GLU A 6 69.64 -35.74 -35.40
N CYS A 7 68.43 -35.17 -35.46
CA CYS A 7 68.12 -34.10 -36.42
C CYS A 7 68.85 -32.80 -36.07
N GLY A 8 68.90 -32.41 -34.80
CA GLY A 8 69.65 -31.24 -34.35
C GLY A 8 71.15 -31.33 -34.69
N GLU A 9 71.79 -32.46 -34.40
CA GLU A 9 73.19 -32.72 -34.78
C GLU A 9 73.43 -32.73 -36.30
N LEU A 10 72.41 -33.03 -37.11
CA LEU A 10 72.51 -32.99 -38.57
C LEU A 10 72.29 -31.58 -39.12
N ASP A 11 71.37 -30.80 -38.53
CA ASP A 11 71.15 -29.40 -38.88
C ASP A 11 72.36 -28.54 -38.46
N GLU A 12 72.92 -28.74 -37.25
CA GLU A 12 74.15 -28.06 -36.77
C GLU A 12 75.36 -28.35 -37.67
N ARG A 13 75.54 -29.61 -38.12
CA ARG A 13 76.60 -29.98 -39.08
C ARG A 13 76.33 -29.45 -40.49
N LEU A 14 75.07 -29.23 -40.86
CA LEU A 14 74.72 -28.60 -42.13
C LEU A 14 75.07 -27.10 -42.11
N GLU A 15 74.76 -26.41 -41.00
CA GLU A 15 75.15 -25.01 -40.78
C GLU A 15 76.68 -24.85 -40.75
N GLU A 16 77.42 -25.70 -40.02
CA GLU A 16 78.89 -25.71 -40.02
C GLU A 16 79.46 -25.91 -41.43
N ALA A 17 78.92 -26.86 -42.21
CA ALA A 17 79.34 -27.11 -43.59
C ALA A 17 78.96 -26.01 -44.59
N ILE A 18 77.92 -25.22 -44.31
CA ILE A 18 77.56 -24.03 -45.09
C ILE A 18 78.55 -22.89 -44.81
N ILE A 19 78.89 -22.66 -43.54
CA ILE A 19 79.87 -21.64 -43.13
C ILE A 19 81.26 -21.96 -43.72
N ASP A 20 81.73 -23.21 -43.64
CA ASP A 20 83.00 -23.63 -44.24
C ASP A 20 83.01 -23.44 -45.78
N LYS A 21 81.86 -23.66 -46.44
CA LYS A 21 81.69 -23.41 -47.88
C LYS A 21 81.78 -21.91 -48.20
N GLU A 22 81.11 -21.05 -47.43
CA GLU A 22 81.10 -19.61 -47.66
C GLU A 22 82.49 -19.00 -47.43
N ILE A 23 83.20 -19.41 -46.38
CA ILE A 23 84.60 -19.03 -46.13
C ILE A 23 85.52 -19.51 -47.28
N ALA A 24 85.28 -20.69 -47.84
CA ALA A 24 86.03 -21.18 -49.00
C ALA A 24 85.73 -20.38 -50.28
N GLU A 25 84.47 -19.99 -50.51
CA GLU A 25 84.05 -19.17 -51.65
C GLU A 25 84.62 -17.74 -51.56
N GLU A 26 84.53 -17.05 -50.42
CA GLU A 26 85.20 -15.77 -50.19
C GLU A 26 86.70 -15.84 -50.49
N ARG A 27 87.38 -16.88 -49.98
CA ARG A 27 88.81 -17.05 -50.15
C ARG A 27 89.18 -17.33 -51.62
N CYS A 28 88.33 -18.04 -52.35
CA CYS A 28 88.46 -18.19 -53.80
C CYS A 28 88.26 -16.87 -54.54
N GLU A 29 87.29 -16.03 -54.16
CA GLU A 29 87.10 -14.71 -54.78
C GLU A 29 88.27 -13.75 -54.50
N GLN A 30 88.79 -13.74 -53.26
CA GLN A 30 89.98 -12.97 -52.89
C GLN A 30 91.18 -13.36 -53.75
N LEU A 31 91.45 -14.66 -53.90
CA LEU A 31 92.53 -15.17 -54.77
C LEU A 31 92.28 -14.86 -56.25
N GLN A 32 91.05 -14.96 -56.75
CA GLN A 32 90.72 -14.52 -58.11
C GLN A 32 90.97 -13.02 -58.30
N ASN A 33 90.67 -12.19 -57.31
CA ASN A 33 90.85 -10.74 -57.37
C ASN A 33 92.33 -10.35 -57.28
N GLU A 34 93.15 -11.10 -56.55
CA GLU A 34 94.61 -10.95 -56.58
C GLU A 34 95.21 -11.42 -57.91
N ILE A 35 94.74 -12.54 -58.48
CA ILE A 35 95.11 -12.99 -59.83
C ILE A 35 94.73 -11.94 -60.88
N LYS A 36 93.54 -11.33 -60.80
CA LYS A 36 93.14 -10.20 -61.68
C LYS A 36 94.10 -9.03 -61.55
N ARG A 37 94.45 -8.63 -60.32
CA ARG A 37 95.41 -7.54 -60.02
C ARG A 37 96.81 -7.82 -60.57
N LEU A 38 97.34 -9.03 -60.37
CA LEU A 38 98.66 -9.43 -60.87
C LEU A 38 98.70 -9.48 -62.40
N ASN A 39 97.65 -10.01 -63.06
CA ASN A 39 97.54 -9.97 -64.53
C ASN A 39 97.44 -8.54 -65.08
N LEU A 40 96.82 -7.61 -64.35
CA LEU A 40 96.77 -6.20 -64.73
C LEU A 40 98.17 -5.56 -64.61
N ARG A 41 98.89 -5.86 -63.53
CA ARG A 41 100.28 -5.40 -63.33
C ARG A 41 101.28 -6.00 -64.33
N ILE A 42 101.08 -7.25 -64.78
CA ILE A 42 101.86 -7.84 -65.86
C ILE A 42 101.63 -7.06 -67.17
N LYS A 43 100.38 -6.75 -67.52
CA LYS A 43 100.06 -5.96 -68.72
C LYS A 43 100.63 -4.55 -68.68
N GLU A 44 100.64 -3.90 -67.52
CA GLU A 44 101.33 -2.62 -67.34
C GLU A 44 102.83 -2.75 -67.68
N LEU A 45 103.50 -3.76 -67.13
CA LEU A 45 104.93 -4.02 -67.37
C LEU A 45 105.22 -4.45 -68.82
N GLU A 46 104.30 -5.16 -69.48
CA GLU A 46 104.37 -5.45 -70.92
C GLU A 46 104.29 -4.16 -71.74
N THR A 47 103.37 -3.24 -71.41
CA THR A 47 103.28 -1.93 -72.10
C THR A 47 104.46 -1.01 -71.79
N ASP A 48 105.03 -1.05 -70.58
CA ASP A 48 106.26 -0.32 -70.24
C ASP A 48 107.45 -0.88 -71.03
N TYR A 49 107.55 -2.20 -71.17
CA TYR A 49 108.60 -2.88 -71.94
C TYR A 49 108.50 -2.55 -73.44
N ASP A 50 107.31 -2.65 -74.03
CA ASP A 50 107.10 -2.26 -75.43
C ASP A 50 107.38 -0.77 -75.65
N SER A 51 107.02 0.10 -74.70
CA SER A 51 107.35 1.54 -74.77
C SER A 51 108.86 1.75 -74.78
N LEU A 52 109.59 1.22 -73.79
CA LEU A 52 111.07 1.31 -73.71
C LEU A 52 111.77 0.68 -74.92
N LYS A 53 111.20 -0.38 -75.49
CA LYS A 53 111.68 -0.99 -76.73
C LYS A 53 111.50 -0.04 -77.91
N THR A 54 110.35 0.61 -78.07
CA THR A 54 110.16 1.62 -79.14
C THR A 54 111.01 2.88 -78.93
N GLU A 55 111.36 3.24 -77.69
CA GLU A 55 112.32 4.31 -77.41
C GLU A 55 113.76 3.92 -77.81
N MET A 56 114.18 2.66 -77.58
CA MET A 56 115.47 2.15 -78.07
C MET A 56 115.51 2.03 -79.61
N GLU A 57 114.42 1.54 -80.23
CA GLU A 57 114.30 1.43 -81.69
C GLU A 57 114.17 2.81 -82.39
N GLY A 58 113.82 3.87 -81.65
CA GLY A 58 113.67 5.24 -82.17
C GLY A 58 114.94 6.10 -82.23
N SER A 59 116.11 5.54 -81.90
CA SER A 59 117.33 6.31 -81.58
C SER A 59 118.37 6.48 -82.71
N GLU A 60 118.02 6.26 -83.98
CA GLU A 60 118.88 6.60 -85.13
C GLU A 60 118.15 7.53 -86.12
N GLY A 61 118.75 8.68 -86.47
CA GLY A 61 118.02 9.79 -87.10
C GLY A 61 118.69 10.47 -88.29
N HIS A 62 117.93 11.32 -88.99
CA HIS A 62 118.43 12.31 -89.96
C HIS A 62 117.47 13.50 -90.13
N GLU A 63 118.00 14.73 -90.15
CA GLU A 63 117.21 15.97 -90.04
C GLU A 63 116.42 16.39 -91.30
N ALA A 64 116.65 15.75 -92.46
CA ALA A 64 116.03 16.18 -93.72
C ALA A 64 114.54 15.76 -93.89
N ALA A 65 114.07 14.75 -93.15
CA ALA A 65 112.68 14.28 -93.22
C ALA A 65 111.72 15.00 -92.25
N VAL A 66 112.26 15.87 -91.38
CA VAL A 66 111.57 16.41 -90.20
C VAL A 66 110.23 17.04 -90.55
N SER A 67 110.11 17.86 -91.60
CA SER A 67 108.83 18.48 -91.96
C SER A 67 107.69 17.46 -92.19
N SER A 68 107.96 16.34 -92.88
CA SER A 68 106.93 15.32 -93.13
C SER A 68 106.66 14.44 -91.91
N VAL A 69 107.68 14.10 -91.12
CA VAL A 69 107.52 13.28 -89.90
C VAL A 69 106.85 14.07 -88.78
N GLN A 70 107.19 15.36 -88.62
CA GLN A 70 106.55 16.27 -87.67
C GLN A 70 105.07 16.49 -88.04
N VAL A 71 104.76 16.69 -89.33
CA VAL A 71 103.37 16.80 -89.82
C VAL A 71 102.60 15.51 -89.54
N LYS A 72 103.13 14.32 -89.88
CA LYS A 72 102.45 13.04 -89.57
C LYS A 72 102.26 12.82 -88.08
N SER A 73 103.25 13.16 -87.25
CA SER A 73 103.12 13.09 -85.79
C SER A 73 102.04 14.05 -85.26
N LEU A 74 101.87 15.22 -85.88
CA LEU A 74 100.80 16.17 -85.56
C LEU A 74 99.43 15.71 -86.09
N GLU A 75 99.37 15.07 -87.26
CA GLU A 75 98.16 14.44 -87.81
C GLU A 75 97.69 13.29 -86.91
N GLU A 76 98.58 12.44 -86.42
CA GLU A 76 98.26 11.37 -85.46
C GLU A 76 97.86 11.92 -84.09
N LYS A 77 98.51 12.97 -83.59
CA LYS A 77 98.11 13.66 -82.34
C LYS A 77 96.73 14.29 -82.50
N ASN A 78 96.46 14.97 -83.62
CA ASN A 78 95.13 15.49 -83.94
C ASN A 78 94.09 14.37 -84.06
N LYS A 79 94.43 13.23 -84.69
CA LYS A 79 93.53 12.08 -84.79
C LYS A 79 93.19 11.50 -83.42
N ARG A 80 94.18 11.32 -82.52
CA ARG A 80 93.96 10.91 -81.13
C ARG A 80 93.12 11.92 -80.34
N LEU A 81 93.30 13.22 -80.59
CA LEU A 81 92.44 14.27 -80.02
C LEU A 81 91.00 14.21 -80.56
N TYR A 82 90.79 13.99 -81.86
CA TYR A 82 89.46 13.78 -82.44
C TYR A 82 88.79 12.52 -81.90
N GLU A 83 89.51 11.39 -81.78
CA GLU A 83 89.01 10.16 -81.18
C GLU A 83 88.68 10.32 -79.68
N GLY A 84 89.50 11.10 -78.96
CA GLY A 84 89.24 11.48 -77.56
C GLY A 84 88.02 12.39 -77.41
N LEU A 85 87.87 13.40 -78.28
CA LEU A 85 86.70 14.27 -78.33
C LEU A 85 85.43 13.51 -78.72
N LEU A 86 85.53 12.51 -79.60
CA LEU A 86 84.41 11.62 -79.95
C LEU A 86 83.95 10.80 -78.73
N LYS A 87 84.90 10.17 -78.02
CA LYS A 87 84.60 9.44 -76.77
C LYS A 87 84.04 10.36 -75.67
N MET A 88 84.56 11.58 -75.54
CA MET A 88 84.02 12.61 -74.63
C MET A 88 82.58 13.01 -74.99
N ARG A 89 82.28 13.21 -76.28
CA ARG A 89 80.92 13.46 -76.79
C ARG A 89 79.99 12.29 -76.46
N ASP A 90 80.44 11.07 -76.67
CA ASP A 90 79.63 9.87 -76.48
C ASP A 90 79.36 9.61 -74.99
N VAL A 91 80.37 9.75 -74.13
CA VAL A 91 80.21 9.73 -72.66
C VAL A 91 79.31 10.87 -72.16
N ALA A 92 79.37 12.06 -72.77
CA ALA A 92 78.45 13.16 -72.45
C ALA A 92 77.00 12.89 -72.91
N SER A 93 76.82 12.19 -74.03
CA SER A 93 75.51 11.75 -74.53
C SER A 93 74.90 10.66 -73.63
N ASP A 94 75.71 9.69 -73.21
CA ASP A 94 75.38 8.68 -72.20
C ASP A 94 75.01 9.32 -70.85
N HIS A 95 75.76 10.32 -70.40
CA HIS A 95 75.42 11.05 -69.17
C HIS A 95 74.13 11.86 -69.31
N ALA A 96 73.88 12.48 -70.46
CA ALA A 96 72.64 13.23 -70.70
C ALA A 96 71.41 12.32 -70.76
N THR A 97 71.52 11.14 -71.38
CA THR A 97 70.44 10.14 -71.43
C THR A 97 70.17 9.53 -70.06
N ARG A 98 71.18 9.01 -69.36
CA ARG A 98 71.04 8.47 -67.99
C ARG A 98 70.49 9.51 -67.01
N LYS A 99 70.92 10.78 -67.13
CA LYS A 99 70.35 11.89 -66.35
C LYS A 99 68.86 12.07 -66.66
N GLY A 100 68.48 12.12 -67.94
CA GLY A 100 67.08 12.26 -68.36
C GLY A 100 66.21 11.04 -68.04
N GLU A 101 66.80 9.88 -67.77
CA GLU A 101 66.11 8.69 -67.23
C GLU A 101 65.92 8.80 -65.72
N ALA A 102 66.96 9.17 -64.97
CA ALA A 102 66.86 9.43 -63.54
C ALA A 102 65.89 10.58 -63.20
N GLU A 103 65.87 11.65 -64.00
CA GLU A 103 64.91 12.75 -63.84
C GLU A 103 63.46 12.28 -64.04
N LYS A 104 63.18 11.39 -64.99
CA LYS A 104 61.84 10.79 -65.19
C LYS A 104 61.45 9.88 -64.03
N GLU A 105 62.39 9.11 -63.49
CA GLU A 105 62.09 8.19 -62.38
C GLU A 105 61.86 8.95 -61.07
N ILE A 106 62.61 10.03 -60.83
CA ILE A 106 62.33 10.98 -59.74
C ILE A 106 60.93 11.60 -59.92
N GLU A 107 60.50 11.93 -61.14
CA GLU A 107 59.15 12.44 -61.41
C GLU A 107 58.04 11.40 -61.17
N ARG A 108 58.29 10.12 -61.50
CA ARG A 108 57.40 9.00 -61.12
C ARG A 108 57.29 8.81 -59.62
N LEU A 109 58.42 8.85 -58.90
CA LEU A 109 58.42 8.71 -57.44
C LEU A 109 57.76 9.91 -56.75
N ARG A 110 57.83 11.11 -57.34
CA ARG A 110 57.06 12.29 -56.90
C ARG A 110 55.56 12.10 -57.08
N THR A 111 55.11 11.64 -58.25
CA THR A 111 53.67 11.39 -58.51
C THR A 111 53.12 10.26 -57.64
N ALA A 112 53.83 9.15 -57.50
CA ALA A 112 53.45 8.06 -56.61
C ALA A 112 53.38 8.49 -55.13
N ASN A 113 54.32 9.31 -54.65
CA ASN A 113 54.26 9.84 -53.29
C ASN A 113 53.11 10.85 -53.09
N ALA A 114 52.72 11.59 -54.13
CA ALA A 114 51.53 12.45 -54.07
C ALA A 114 50.24 11.63 -54.02
N GLU A 115 50.10 10.61 -54.89
CA GLU A 115 48.95 9.69 -54.90
C GLU A 115 48.81 8.92 -53.57
N LEU A 116 49.91 8.52 -52.95
CA LEU A 116 49.91 7.92 -51.60
C LEU A 116 49.54 8.93 -50.51
N GLY A 117 49.90 10.21 -50.69
CA GLY A 117 49.45 11.32 -49.82
C GLY A 117 47.94 11.51 -49.87
N ASP A 118 47.37 11.61 -51.08
CA ASP A 118 45.91 11.75 -51.29
C ASP A 118 45.14 10.54 -50.72
N GLN A 119 45.70 9.33 -50.85
CA GLN A 119 45.15 8.10 -50.24
C GLN A 119 45.21 8.15 -48.71
N ALA A 120 46.29 8.67 -48.12
CA ALA A 120 46.39 8.84 -46.67
C ALA A 120 45.41 9.91 -46.15
N GLU A 121 45.25 11.05 -46.83
CA GLU A 121 44.30 12.09 -46.44
C GLU A 121 42.84 11.62 -46.54
N THR A 122 42.49 10.90 -47.61
CA THR A 122 41.14 10.32 -47.75
C THR A 122 40.85 9.23 -46.72
N ALA A 123 41.83 8.37 -46.39
CA ALA A 123 41.72 7.40 -45.29
C ALA A 123 41.56 8.08 -43.91
N LEU A 124 42.31 9.16 -43.64
CA LEU A 124 42.16 9.95 -42.41
C LEU A 124 40.81 10.69 -42.33
N CYS A 125 40.25 11.10 -43.46
CA CYS A 125 38.91 11.68 -43.53
C CYS A 125 37.83 10.63 -43.24
N LEU A 126 37.95 9.43 -43.80
CA LEU A 126 37.05 8.30 -43.51
C LEU A 126 37.14 7.85 -42.05
N LEU A 127 38.34 7.78 -41.46
CA LEU A 127 38.52 7.48 -40.03
C LEU A 127 37.75 8.48 -39.15
N LYS A 128 37.93 9.78 -39.35
CA LYS A 128 37.19 10.82 -38.62
C LYS A 128 35.67 10.68 -38.77
N GLN A 129 35.18 10.36 -39.96
CA GLN A 129 33.75 10.10 -40.17
C GLN A 129 33.27 8.85 -39.41
N LYS A 130 34.11 7.83 -39.23
CA LYS A 130 33.78 6.67 -38.39
C LYS A 130 33.83 7.01 -36.91
N ASP A 131 34.84 7.73 -36.44
CA ASP A 131 34.92 8.24 -35.06
C ASP A 131 33.69 9.10 -34.71
N ASP A 132 33.27 10.00 -35.61
CA ASP A 132 32.05 10.81 -35.51
C ASP A 132 30.75 9.96 -35.47
N THR A 133 30.73 8.77 -36.06
CA THR A 133 29.59 7.83 -35.93
C THR A 133 29.67 7.00 -34.65
N ILE A 134 30.86 6.62 -34.20
CA ILE A 134 31.08 5.90 -32.93
C ILE A 134 30.65 6.78 -31.76
N ALA A 135 31.03 8.06 -31.74
CA ALA A 135 30.63 9.01 -30.71
C ALA A 135 29.09 9.18 -30.61
N LYS A 136 28.38 9.23 -31.76
CA LYS A 136 26.91 9.32 -31.80
C LYS A 136 26.23 8.02 -31.33
N LEU A 137 26.81 6.87 -31.63
CA LEU A 137 26.32 5.58 -31.14
C LEU A 137 26.58 5.42 -29.63
N GLN A 138 27.69 5.94 -29.11
CA GLN A 138 27.97 6.00 -27.67
C GLN A 138 26.95 6.90 -26.95
N GLU A 139 26.68 8.10 -27.46
CA GLU A 139 25.65 9.00 -26.90
C GLU A 139 24.25 8.36 -26.90
N GLN A 140 23.92 7.57 -27.93
CA GLN A 140 22.67 6.80 -27.97
C GLN A 140 22.64 5.65 -26.94
N VAL A 141 23.76 4.94 -26.73
CA VAL A 141 23.86 3.89 -25.70
C VAL A 141 23.74 4.48 -24.29
N ASP A 142 24.43 5.59 -24.01
CA ASP A 142 24.36 6.28 -22.72
C ASP A 142 22.93 6.78 -22.43
N ALA A 143 22.24 7.32 -23.44
CA ALA A 143 20.83 7.72 -23.32
C ALA A 143 19.88 6.53 -23.09
N LEU A 144 20.14 5.38 -23.72
CA LEU A 144 19.37 4.15 -23.51
C LEU A 144 19.59 3.59 -22.09
N LEU A 145 20.83 3.51 -21.62
CA LEU A 145 21.16 3.09 -20.25
C LEU A 145 20.51 3.99 -19.18
N ALA A 146 20.47 5.31 -19.42
CA ALA A 146 19.76 6.24 -18.53
C ALA A 146 18.24 5.99 -18.50
N SER A 147 17.64 5.58 -19.63
CA SER A 147 16.23 5.21 -19.70
C SER A 147 15.93 3.84 -19.08
N GLU A 148 16.87 2.90 -19.17
CA GLU A 148 16.78 1.59 -18.52
C GLU A 148 16.74 1.73 -16.99
N GLN A 149 17.62 2.55 -16.40
CA GLN A 149 17.61 2.87 -14.96
C GLN A 149 16.30 3.56 -14.50
N MET A 150 15.69 4.38 -15.37
CA MET A 150 14.38 4.98 -15.10
C MET A 150 13.25 3.94 -15.18
N ILE A 151 13.34 2.97 -16.09
CA ILE A 151 12.38 1.86 -16.20
C ILE A 151 12.53 0.92 -15.00
N GLU A 152 13.75 0.60 -14.56
CA GLU A 152 14.04 -0.23 -13.39
C GLU A 152 13.43 0.38 -12.12
N THR A 153 13.75 1.64 -11.81
CA THR A 153 13.22 2.34 -10.62
C THR A 153 11.70 2.58 -10.67
N LEU A 154 11.09 2.73 -11.85
CA LEU A 154 9.64 2.73 -12.01
C LEU A 154 9.03 1.34 -11.82
N THR A 155 9.74 0.28 -12.25
CA THR A 155 9.29 -1.11 -12.11
C THR A 155 9.34 -1.56 -10.66
N GLU A 156 10.43 -1.27 -9.94
CA GLU A 156 10.51 -1.43 -8.47
C GLU A 156 9.35 -0.69 -7.80
N ARG A 157 9.10 0.57 -8.16
CA ARG A 157 8.05 1.36 -7.56
C ARG A 157 6.65 0.78 -7.83
N ASN A 158 6.38 0.27 -9.02
CA ASN A 158 5.13 -0.44 -9.32
C ASN A 158 4.98 -1.69 -8.46
N HIS A 159 6.01 -2.54 -8.36
CA HIS A 159 5.97 -3.71 -7.47
C HIS A 159 5.70 -3.30 -6.03
N THR A 160 6.33 -2.24 -5.50
CA THR A 160 6.06 -1.76 -4.13
C THR A 160 4.65 -1.18 -3.92
N LEU A 161 3.94 -0.81 -5.00
CA LEU A 161 2.55 -0.36 -4.96
C LEU A 161 1.59 -1.55 -5.11
N GLU A 162 1.91 -2.55 -5.92
CA GLU A 162 1.18 -3.82 -6.03
C GLU A 162 1.25 -4.59 -4.69
N ASP A 163 2.42 -4.60 -4.03
CA ASP A 163 2.65 -5.04 -2.64
C ASP A 163 1.81 -4.29 -1.60
N GLN A 164 1.41 -3.04 -1.87
CA GLN A 164 0.58 -2.24 -0.95
C GLN A 164 -0.91 -2.44 -1.24
N ILE A 165 -1.28 -2.57 -2.51
CA ILE A 165 -2.65 -2.88 -2.93
C ILE A 165 -3.06 -4.26 -2.38
N THR A 166 -2.24 -5.28 -2.60
CA THR A 166 -2.52 -6.65 -2.11
C THR A 166 -2.69 -6.72 -0.59
N ARG A 167 -1.83 -6.04 0.20
CA ARG A 167 -1.98 -5.98 1.67
C ARG A 167 -3.23 -5.22 2.12
N LEU A 168 -3.65 -4.19 1.39
CA LEU A 168 -4.89 -3.47 1.67
C LEU A 168 -6.12 -4.28 1.24
N GLU A 169 -6.01 -5.11 0.20
CA GLU A 169 -7.05 -6.08 -0.19
C GLU A 169 -7.18 -7.19 0.87
N GLU A 170 -6.07 -7.71 1.40
CA GLU A 170 -6.04 -8.63 2.55
C GLU A 170 -6.68 -7.99 3.81
N GLU A 171 -6.32 -6.75 4.16
CA GLU A 171 -6.92 -6.02 5.29
C GLU A 171 -8.44 -5.80 5.11
N ILE A 172 -8.89 -5.54 3.87
CA ILE A 172 -10.32 -5.42 3.56
C ILE A 172 -11.04 -6.77 3.70
N GLU A 173 -10.46 -7.87 3.24
CA GLU A 173 -11.05 -9.21 3.42
C GLU A 173 -11.13 -9.61 4.92
N GLU A 174 -10.12 -9.30 5.73
CA GLU A 174 -10.17 -9.49 7.18
C GLU A 174 -11.29 -8.65 7.82
N LEU A 175 -11.39 -7.36 7.48
CA LEU A 175 -12.42 -6.46 8.00
C LEU A 175 -13.84 -6.86 7.58
N ASP A 176 -14.05 -7.31 6.35
CA ASP A 176 -15.36 -7.80 5.88
C ASP A 176 -15.73 -9.14 6.53
N SER A 177 -14.76 -10.02 6.80
CA SER A 177 -15.00 -11.24 7.60
C SER A 177 -15.45 -10.90 9.03
N MET A 178 -14.82 -9.90 9.66
CA MET A 178 -15.20 -9.40 10.98
C MET A 178 -16.59 -8.72 10.95
N ASN A 179 -16.91 -7.98 9.90
CA ASN A 179 -18.24 -7.38 9.71
C ASN A 179 -19.33 -8.45 9.58
N SER A 180 -19.09 -9.54 8.84
CA SER A 180 -20.02 -10.67 8.76
C SER A 180 -20.30 -11.29 10.13
N VAL A 181 -19.25 -11.50 10.95
CA VAL A 181 -19.41 -12.01 12.32
C VAL A 181 -20.15 -11.01 13.21
N ASN A 182 -19.92 -9.70 13.05
CA ASN A 182 -20.66 -8.66 13.77
C ASN A 182 -22.16 -8.61 13.38
N GLU A 183 -22.52 -8.82 12.12
CA GLU A 183 -23.92 -8.91 11.69
C GLU A 183 -24.62 -10.17 12.26
N GLU A 184 -23.94 -11.33 12.27
CA GLU A 184 -24.46 -12.55 12.91
C GLU A 184 -24.68 -12.34 14.42
N LEU A 185 -23.72 -11.74 15.13
CA LEU A 185 -23.83 -11.41 16.55
C LEU A 185 -24.96 -10.40 16.82
N PHE A 186 -25.17 -9.42 15.94
CA PHE A 186 -26.23 -8.43 16.07
C PHE A 186 -27.63 -9.05 15.90
N GLU A 187 -27.86 -9.85 14.87
CA GLU A 187 -29.15 -10.54 14.69
C GLU A 187 -29.39 -11.59 15.78
N ALA A 188 -28.34 -12.26 16.30
CA ALA A 188 -28.45 -13.14 17.46
C ALA A 188 -28.87 -12.36 18.73
N ALA A 189 -28.23 -11.22 19.02
CA ALA A 189 -28.58 -10.38 20.17
C ALA A 189 -30.03 -9.85 20.07
N LYS A 190 -30.43 -9.41 18.88
CA LYS A 190 -31.80 -8.95 18.55
C LYS A 190 -32.85 -10.06 18.64
N ALA A 191 -32.49 -11.31 18.30
CA ALA A 191 -33.35 -12.48 18.49
C ALA A 191 -33.54 -12.80 20.00
N VAL A 192 -32.47 -12.72 20.79
CA VAL A 192 -32.53 -12.87 22.26
C VAL A 192 -33.35 -11.75 22.90
N GLU A 193 -33.16 -10.49 22.48
CA GLU A 193 -33.94 -9.34 22.96
C GLU A 193 -35.44 -9.54 22.67
N LYS A 194 -35.79 -9.99 21.45
CA LYS A 194 -37.17 -10.31 21.08
C LYS A 194 -37.75 -11.44 21.93
N ALA A 195 -36.97 -12.49 22.22
CA ALA A 195 -37.42 -13.59 23.08
C ALA A 195 -37.68 -13.10 24.52
N LEU A 196 -36.80 -12.27 25.08
CA LEU A 196 -36.97 -11.68 26.41
C LEU A 196 -38.18 -10.73 26.46
N ARG A 197 -38.40 -9.90 25.44
CA ARG A 197 -39.60 -9.06 25.32
C ARG A 197 -40.88 -9.90 25.32
N MET A 198 -40.93 -10.97 24.52
CA MET A 198 -42.08 -11.88 24.47
C MET A 198 -42.34 -12.60 25.80
N GLU A 199 -41.30 -12.86 26.61
CA GLU A 199 -41.47 -13.44 27.95
C GLU A 199 -41.95 -12.42 28.97
N VAL A 200 -41.48 -11.17 28.90
CA VAL A 200 -42.04 -10.06 29.70
C VAL A 200 -43.51 -9.84 29.37
N ASP A 201 -43.91 -9.90 28.10
CA ASP A 201 -45.32 -9.79 27.69
C ASP A 201 -46.19 -10.94 28.25
N ARG A 202 -45.67 -12.16 28.32
CA ARG A 202 -46.34 -13.30 29.00
C ARG A 202 -46.52 -13.04 30.49
N GLU A 203 -45.44 -12.65 31.19
CA GLU A 203 -45.53 -12.38 32.63
C GLU A 203 -46.44 -11.18 32.94
N VAL A 204 -46.49 -10.18 32.07
CA VAL A 204 -47.45 -9.06 32.18
C VAL A 204 -48.89 -9.54 32.00
N THR A 205 -49.18 -10.43 31.04
CA THR A 205 -50.54 -10.99 30.86
C THR A 205 -50.95 -11.91 32.01
N ALA A 206 -50.05 -12.77 32.52
CA ALA A 206 -50.31 -13.54 33.72
C ALA A 206 -50.58 -12.64 34.95
N ASN A 207 -49.86 -11.53 35.08
CA ASN A 207 -50.09 -10.55 36.14
C ASN A 207 -51.43 -9.81 36.02
N THR A 208 -51.91 -9.49 34.80
CA THR A 208 -53.23 -8.85 34.64
C THR A 208 -54.37 -9.84 34.90
N GLU A 209 -54.24 -11.10 34.49
CA GLU A 209 -55.19 -12.18 34.83
C GLU A 209 -55.26 -12.40 36.34
N LEU A 210 -54.11 -12.53 37.03
CA LEU A 210 -54.08 -12.67 38.49
C LEU A 210 -54.72 -11.47 39.21
N ARG A 211 -54.50 -10.24 38.73
CA ARG A 211 -55.16 -9.04 39.27
C ARG A 211 -56.67 -9.06 39.06
N ALA A 212 -57.16 -9.53 37.91
CA ALA A 212 -58.58 -9.71 37.65
C ALA A 212 -59.21 -10.76 38.57
N VAL A 213 -58.51 -11.87 38.83
CA VAL A 213 -58.94 -12.90 39.79
C VAL A 213 -58.98 -12.36 41.23
N ILE A 214 -58.02 -11.53 41.63
CA ILE A 214 -58.04 -10.85 42.93
C ILE A 214 -59.25 -9.92 43.03
N ALA A 215 -59.48 -9.04 42.05
CA ALA A 215 -60.63 -8.13 42.04
C ALA A 215 -61.98 -8.88 42.06
N ALA A 216 -62.08 -10.04 41.40
CA ALA A 216 -63.27 -10.90 41.47
C ALA A 216 -63.48 -11.50 42.87
N ARG A 217 -62.40 -11.91 43.55
CA ARG A 217 -62.43 -12.40 44.95
C ARG A 217 -62.80 -11.28 45.93
N ASP A 218 -62.25 -10.08 45.76
CA ASP A 218 -62.57 -8.93 46.60
C ASP A 218 -64.04 -8.51 46.48
N ASN A 219 -64.59 -8.51 45.26
CA ASN A 219 -66.04 -8.31 45.06
C ASN A 219 -66.89 -9.39 45.77
N LYS A 220 -66.47 -10.65 45.70
CA LYS A 220 -67.15 -11.74 46.44
C LYS A 220 -67.05 -11.57 47.96
N ILE A 221 -65.91 -11.09 48.48
CA ILE A 221 -65.71 -10.75 49.89
C ILE A 221 -66.60 -9.57 50.29
N LEU A 222 -66.76 -8.55 49.44
CA LEU A 222 -67.68 -7.44 49.68
C LEU A 222 -69.13 -7.91 49.77
N ASP A 223 -69.57 -8.82 48.88
CA ASP A 223 -70.94 -9.37 48.92
C ASP A 223 -71.18 -10.28 50.13
N LEU A 224 -70.20 -11.10 50.52
CA LEU A 224 -70.27 -11.87 51.77
C LEU A 224 -70.34 -10.94 52.99
N ASN A 225 -69.59 -9.83 53.00
CA ASN A 225 -69.69 -8.82 54.05
C ASN A 225 -71.05 -8.10 54.06
N LYS A 226 -71.66 -7.82 52.90
CA LYS A 226 -73.05 -7.31 52.84
C LYS A 226 -74.04 -8.32 53.44
N ALA A 227 -73.89 -9.61 53.14
CA ALA A 227 -74.72 -10.66 53.72
C ALA A 227 -74.54 -10.77 55.24
N ILE A 228 -73.30 -10.78 55.74
CA ILE A 228 -73.00 -10.79 57.19
C ILE A 228 -73.62 -9.59 57.91
N ARG A 229 -73.60 -8.39 57.33
CA ARG A 229 -74.30 -7.22 57.89
C ARG A 229 -75.81 -7.40 57.96
N LYS A 230 -76.44 -7.98 56.92
CA LYS A 230 -77.88 -8.31 56.93
C LYS A 230 -78.22 -9.33 58.02
N TYR A 231 -77.40 -10.39 58.17
CA TYR A 231 -77.60 -11.38 59.24
C TYR A 231 -77.44 -10.77 60.64
N ARG A 232 -76.43 -9.91 60.86
CA ARG A 232 -76.27 -9.18 62.14
C ARG A 232 -77.46 -8.27 62.44
N SER A 233 -77.86 -7.44 61.49
CA SER A 233 -79.08 -6.61 61.62
C SER A 233 -80.33 -7.45 61.89
N LYS A 234 -80.39 -8.70 61.39
CA LYS A 234 -81.53 -9.58 61.65
C LYS A 234 -81.48 -10.26 63.02
N VAL A 235 -80.29 -10.57 63.55
CA VAL A 235 -80.11 -10.95 64.95
C VAL A 235 -80.52 -9.78 65.85
N GLU A 236 -80.00 -8.57 65.61
CA GLU A 236 -80.40 -7.36 66.35
C GLU A 236 -81.91 -7.04 66.26
N GLU A 237 -82.64 -7.51 65.24
CA GLU A 237 -84.11 -7.42 65.15
C GLU A 237 -84.84 -8.48 65.99
N LEU A 238 -84.25 -9.67 66.14
CA LEU A 238 -84.79 -10.76 66.95
C LEU A 238 -84.52 -10.51 68.44
N ASP A 239 -83.30 -10.12 68.81
CA ASP A 239 -82.94 -9.70 70.17
C ASP A 239 -83.90 -8.60 70.69
N ARG A 240 -84.26 -7.64 69.82
CA ARG A 240 -85.22 -6.57 70.12
C ARG A 240 -86.68 -7.03 70.21
N LYS A 241 -87.03 -8.18 69.62
CA LYS A 241 -88.36 -8.79 69.75
C LYS A 241 -88.46 -9.58 71.05
N GLU A 242 -87.46 -10.39 71.37
CA GLU A 242 -87.41 -11.14 72.64
C GLU A 242 -87.53 -10.17 73.82
N ILE A 243 -86.77 -9.07 73.83
CA ILE A 243 -86.88 -8.00 74.86
C ILE A 243 -88.27 -7.32 74.91
N ALA A 244 -89.01 -7.28 73.79
CA ALA A 244 -90.36 -6.72 73.74
C ALA A 244 -91.44 -7.73 74.14
N GLU A 245 -91.21 -9.02 73.87
CA GLU A 245 -92.06 -10.13 74.27
C GLU A 245 -91.94 -10.33 75.80
N ASP A 246 -90.72 -10.28 76.37
CA ASP A 246 -90.45 -10.19 77.83
C ASP A 246 -91.23 -9.04 78.51
N GLN A 247 -91.33 -7.88 77.86
CA GLN A 247 -92.06 -6.71 78.37
C GLN A 247 -93.58 -6.89 78.28
N CYS A 248 -94.06 -7.54 77.22
CA CYS A 248 -95.47 -7.91 77.10
C CYS A 248 -95.89 -8.95 78.14
N GLU A 249 -95.04 -9.94 78.45
CA GLU A 249 -95.31 -10.89 79.54
C GLU A 249 -95.37 -10.18 80.90
N GLN A 250 -94.42 -9.29 81.21
CA GLN A 250 -94.45 -8.49 82.46
C GLN A 250 -95.74 -7.66 82.60
N LEU A 251 -96.22 -7.04 81.52
CA LEU A 251 -97.48 -6.30 81.49
C LEU A 251 -98.70 -7.24 81.59
N HIS A 252 -98.65 -8.44 81.00
CA HIS A 252 -99.71 -9.44 81.10
C HIS A 252 -99.85 -9.98 82.53
N ASP A 253 -98.72 -10.17 83.23
CA ASP A 253 -98.67 -10.55 84.64
C ASP A 253 -99.27 -9.46 85.54
N GLU A 254 -98.99 -8.18 85.25
CA GLU A 254 -99.57 -7.04 85.97
C GLU A 254 -101.08 -6.90 85.71
N ILE A 255 -101.53 -7.05 84.45
CA ILE A 255 -102.95 -7.10 84.08
C ILE A 255 -103.65 -8.29 84.78
N THR A 256 -103.01 -9.45 84.88
CA THR A 256 -103.58 -10.63 85.54
C THR A 256 -103.79 -10.40 87.04
N ARG A 257 -102.84 -9.73 87.72
CA ARG A 257 -102.98 -9.32 89.13
C ARG A 257 -104.09 -8.29 89.31
N LEU A 258 -104.24 -7.33 88.38
CA LEU A 258 -105.33 -6.37 88.40
C LEU A 258 -106.70 -7.03 88.16
N ASN A 259 -106.79 -8.00 87.25
CA ASN A 259 -108.01 -8.75 86.98
C ASN A 259 -108.41 -9.66 88.16
N GLN A 260 -107.45 -10.33 88.81
CA GLN A 260 -107.71 -11.03 90.08
C GLN A 260 -108.27 -10.08 91.15
N ARG A 261 -107.73 -8.86 91.24
CA ARG A 261 -108.21 -7.82 92.16
C ARG A 261 -109.59 -7.26 91.79
N ILE A 262 -110.02 -7.35 90.53
CA ILE A 262 -111.39 -7.06 90.09
C ILE A 262 -112.33 -8.22 90.44
N GLN A 263 -111.90 -9.47 90.23
CA GLN A 263 -112.67 -10.66 90.58
C GLN A 263 -112.94 -10.77 92.10
N GLU A 264 -111.99 -10.32 92.94
CA GLU A 264 -112.19 -10.14 94.40
C GLU A 264 -113.29 -9.12 94.76
N LEU A 265 -113.65 -8.21 93.85
CA LEU A 265 -114.73 -7.23 94.04
C LEU A 265 -116.06 -7.74 93.46
N GLU A 266 -116.03 -8.43 92.31
CA GLU A 266 -117.21 -9.00 91.65
C GLU A 266 -117.80 -10.19 92.43
N THR A 267 -116.95 -11.07 92.98
CA THR A 267 -117.39 -12.22 93.81
C THR A 267 -118.04 -11.82 95.14
N GLY A 268 -118.08 -10.52 95.47
CA GLY A 268 -118.87 -9.98 96.57
C GLY A 268 -120.31 -9.56 96.21
N TYR A 269 -120.76 -9.72 94.96
CA TYR A 269 -121.96 -9.03 94.46
C TYR A 269 -123.14 -9.91 94.00
N ASP A 270 -122.92 -11.13 93.48
CA ASP A 270 -123.99 -11.93 92.86
C ASP A 270 -124.38 -13.21 93.62
N SER A 271 -125.70 -13.45 93.69
CA SER A 271 -126.33 -14.68 94.16
C SER A 271 -127.73 -14.85 93.53
N VAL A 272 -128.15 -16.10 93.26
CA VAL A 272 -129.45 -16.60 92.71
C VAL A 272 -129.49 -17.03 91.22
N GLU A 273 -129.36 -18.37 91.02
CA GLU A 273 -130.20 -19.36 90.25
C GLU A 273 -131.05 -18.93 89.01
N THR A 274 -131.35 -19.70 87.93
CA THR A 274 -131.16 -21.09 87.35
C THR A 274 -131.63 -21.03 85.85
N ASP A 275 -131.83 -22.00 84.91
CA ASP A 275 -131.84 -23.48 84.68
C ASP A 275 -131.90 -23.69 83.11
N SER A 276 -131.93 -24.83 82.36
CA SER A 276 -131.75 -26.30 82.46
C SER A 276 -131.57 -26.90 81.01
N GLU A 277 -131.71 -28.22 80.73
CA GLU A 277 -131.15 -28.94 79.55
C GLU A 277 -132.10 -29.93 78.78
N GLU A 278 -132.03 -30.02 77.44
CA GLU A 278 -132.71 -31.07 76.61
C GLU A 278 -131.93 -31.62 75.37
N ASN A 279 -130.76 -31.07 74.99
CA ASN A 279 -130.18 -31.22 73.64
C ASN A 279 -129.29 -32.46 73.36
N GLU A 280 -129.06 -33.37 74.30
CA GLU A 280 -127.88 -34.25 74.24
C GLU A 280 -127.96 -35.47 73.29
N ALA A 281 -129.16 -35.98 72.99
CA ALA A 281 -129.32 -37.29 72.34
C ALA A 281 -128.94 -37.31 70.84
N GLU A 282 -129.20 -36.23 70.10
CA GLU A 282 -128.97 -36.18 68.64
C GLU A 282 -127.51 -35.90 68.26
N SER A 283 -126.69 -35.46 69.22
CA SER A 283 -125.28 -35.07 69.00
C SER A 283 -124.38 -36.24 68.57
N VAL A 284 -124.68 -37.46 69.05
CA VAL A 284 -123.75 -38.60 68.99
C VAL A 284 -123.67 -39.25 67.60
N GLU A 285 -124.78 -39.31 66.86
CA GLU A 285 -124.79 -39.97 65.53
C GLU A 285 -124.14 -39.10 64.44
N VAL A 286 -124.23 -37.77 64.58
CA VAL A 286 -123.55 -36.80 63.69
C VAL A 286 -122.04 -36.97 63.73
N GLN A 287 -121.46 -37.05 64.94
CA GLN A 287 -120.02 -37.14 65.16
C GLN A 287 -119.38 -38.33 64.43
N SER A 288 -120.06 -39.48 64.38
CA SER A 288 -119.55 -40.68 63.70
C SER A 288 -119.45 -40.54 62.17
N LEU A 289 -120.26 -39.67 61.55
CA LEU A 289 -120.25 -39.43 60.10
C LEU A 289 -119.28 -38.31 59.71
N GLU A 290 -119.07 -37.33 60.60
CA GLU A 290 -118.02 -36.32 60.45
C GLU A 290 -116.62 -36.96 60.49
N GLU A 291 -116.39 -37.92 61.39
CA GLU A 291 -115.08 -38.56 61.53
C GLU A 291 -114.70 -39.45 60.34
N GLN A 292 -115.67 -40.12 59.70
CA GLN A 292 -115.44 -40.83 58.42
C GLN A 292 -115.16 -39.86 57.25
N ASN A 293 -115.88 -38.73 57.18
CA ASN A 293 -115.59 -37.69 56.19
C ASN A 293 -114.16 -37.14 56.34
N LYS A 294 -113.73 -36.90 57.59
CA LYS A 294 -112.40 -36.40 57.93
C LYS A 294 -111.29 -37.35 57.47
N GLN A 295 -111.47 -38.66 57.62
CA GLN A 295 -110.52 -39.66 57.12
C GLN A 295 -110.41 -39.65 55.58
N LEU A 296 -111.54 -39.63 54.86
CA LEU A 296 -111.55 -39.58 53.38
C LEU A 296 -110.94 -38.27 52.83
N GLN A 297 -111.15 -37.14 53.51
CA GLN A 297 -110.51 -35.87 53.16
C GLN A 297 -108.99 -35.92 53.35
N GLU A 298 -108.49 -36.63 54.37
CA GLU A 298 -107.06 -36.74 54.65
C GLU A 298 -106.34 -37.68 53.65
N GLU A 299 -106.99 -38.71 53.12
CA GLU A 299 -106.44 -39.52 52.03
C GLU A 299 -106.40 -38.76 50.69
N LEU A 300 -107.44 -37.99 50.37
CA LEU A 300 -107.45 -37.11 49.19
C LEU A 300 -106.33 -36.05 49.24
N LEU A 301 -106.01 -35.53 50.44
CA LEU A 301 -104.90 -34.61 50.65
C LEU A 301 -103.55 -35.25 50.28
N LYS A 302 -103.28 -36.45 50.83
CA LYS A 302 -102.04 -37.21 50.58
C LYS A 302 -101.86 -37.56 49.10
N MET A 303 -102.94 -37.89 48.39
CA MET A 303 -102.91 -38.15 46.95
C MET A 303 -102.63 -36.90 46.10
N ARG A 304 -103.17 -35.73 46.49
CA ARG A 304 -102.91 -34.45 45.80
C ARG A 304 -101.45 -34.04 45.93
N ASP A 305 -100.88 -34.19 47.11
CA ASP A 305 -99.53 -33.69 47.39
C ASP A 305 -98.45 -34.57 46.70
N LEU A 306 -98.70 -35.88 46.53
CA LEU A 306 -97.89 -36.77 45.68
C LEU A 306 -97.92 -36.39 44.19
N ALA A 307 -99.02 -35.85 43.67
CA ALA A 307 -99.09 -35.38 42.29
C ALA A 307 -98.26 -34.10 42.08
N SER A 308 -98.31 -33.17 43.03
CA SER A 308 -97.48 -31.95 43.02
C SER A 308 -95.98 -32.28 42.97
N ASP A 309 -95.56 -33.30 43.72
CA ASP A 309 -94.16 -33.73 43.77
C ASP A 309 -93.67 -34.36 42.45
N HIS A 310 -94.57 -34.95 41.66
CA HIS A 310 -94.25 -35.46 40.32
C HIS A 310 -94.04 -34.32 39.31
N ASP A 311 -94.91 -33.31 39.30
CA ASP A 311 -94.81 -32.18 38.37
C ASP A 311 -93.63 -31.24 38.73
N ALA A 312 -93.28 -31.13 40.01
CA ALA A 312 -92.05 -30.49 40.46
C ALA A 312 -90.79 -31.19 39.92
N ARG A 313 -90.74 -32.54 39.96
CA ARG A 313 -89.63 -33.32 39.39
C ARG A 313 -89.57 -33.21 37.86
N ARG A 314 -90.71 -33.17 37.19
CA ARG A 314 -90.78 -32.97 35.73
C ARG A 314 -90.24 -31.62 35.31
N THR A 315 -90.70 -30.54 35.94
CA THR A 315 -90.24 -29.17 35.62
C THR A 315 -88.77 -28.95 35.98
N ALA A 316 -88.25 -29.61 37.03
CA ALA A 316 -86.81 -29.66 37.32
C ALA A 316 -86.00 -30.36 36.21
N ALA A 317 -86.50 -31.47 35.65
CA ALA A 317 -85.83 -32.16 34.54
C ALA A 317 -85.86 -31.35 33.24
N GLU A 318 -86.98 -30.68 32.94
CA GLU A 318 -87.12 -29.81 31.76
C GLU A 318 -86.18 -28.57 31.86
N THR A 319 -85.99 -28.00 33.06
CA THR A 319 -85.06 -26.87 33.27
C THR A 319 -83.58 -27.28 33.27
N GLU A 320 -83.22 -28.45 33.80
CA GLU A 320 -81.82 -28.94 33.73
C GLU A 320 -81.41 -29.31 32.30
N LEU A 321 -82.32 -29.87 31.50
CA LEU A 321 -82.08 -30.12 30.07
C LEU A 321 -81.88 -28.82 29.28
N GLU A 322 -82.62 -27.76 29.64
CA GLU A 322 -82.43 -26.43 29.05
C GLU A 322 -81.14 -25.76 29.56
N ARG A 323 -80.72 -26.01 30.81
CA ARG A 323 -79.41 -25.58 31.33
C ARG A 323 -78.26 -26.19 30.53
N LEU A 324 -78.32 -27.49 30.23
CA LEU A 324 -77.32 -28.19 29.41
C LEU A 324 -77.27 -27.63 27.99
N ARG A 325 -78.41 -27.43 27.32
CA ARG A 325 -78.45 -26.78 25.99
C ARG A 325 -77.83 -25.39 25.98
N ASN A 326 -78.06 -24.60 27.03
CA ASN A 326 -77.48 -23.25 27.14
C ASN A 326 -75.96 -23.31 27.40
N GLN A 327 -75.48 -24.32 28.14
CA GLN A 327 -74.05 -24.59 28.29
C GLN A 327 -73.42 -24.99 26.93
N ASP A 328 -73.99 -25.97 26.22
CA ASP A 328 -73.55 -26.39 24.88
C ASP A 328 -73.51 -25.20 23.90
N ALA A 329 -74.52 -24.32 23.97
CA ALA A 329 -74.60 -23.12 23.14
C ALA A 329 -73.57 -22.03 23.51
N ILE A 330 -73.07 -22.00 24.74
CA ILE A 330 -71.97 -21.12 25.17
C ILE A 330 -70.63 -21.71 24.72
N GLU A 331 -70.42 -23.01 24.93
CA GLU A 331 -69.20 -23.71 24.50
C GLU A 331 -69.04 -23.67 22.96
N ALA A 332 -70.13 -23.87 22.21
CA ALA A 332 -70.15 -23.72 20.75
C ALA A 332 -69.88 -22.28 20.27
N LYS A 333 -70.24 -21.24 21.05
CA LYS A 333 -69.86 -19.85 20.75
C LYS A 333 -68.37 -19.59 21.01
N GLY A 334 -67.84 -20.14 22.11
CA GLY A 334 -66.41 -20.07 22.42
C GLY A 334 -65.55 -20.73 21.34
N LEU A 335 -65.93 -21.92 20.88
CA LEU A 335 -65.26 -22.62 19.78
C LEU A 335 -65.35 -21.85 18.45
N ARG A 336 -66.49 -21.22 18.13
CA ARG A 336 -66.62 -20.37 16.94
C ARG A 336 -65.67 -19.17 16.97
N TRP A 337 -65.56 -18.48 18.10
CA TRP A 337 -64.64 -17.36 18.25
C TRP A 337 -63.16 -17.80 18.15
N GLN A 338 -62.82 -18.98 18.67
CA GLN A 338 -61.48 -19.55 18.47
C GLN A 338 -61.19 -19.88 17.00
N ILE A 339 -62.16 -20.41 16.26
CA ILE A 339 -62.04 -20.67 14.82
C ILE A 339 -61.88 -19.34 14.06
N GLU A 340 -62.72 -18.35 14.31
CA GLU A 340 -62.68 -17.02 13.69
C GLU A 340 -61.32 -16.35 13.89
N LYS A 341 -60.77 -16.40 15.12
CA LYS A 341 -59.41 -15.92 15.40
C LYS A 341 -58.33 -16.70 14.63
N LYS A 342 -58.47 -18.02 14.47
CA LYS A 342 -57.53 -18.82 13.64
C LYS A 342 -57.68 -18.57 12.15
N GLU A 343 -58.88 -18.23 11.67
CA GLU A 343 -59.09 -17.80 10.28
C GLU A 343 -58.46 -16.42 10.03
N GLU A 344 -58.51 -15.49 10.99
CA GLU A 344 -57.82 -14.21 10.95
C GLU A 344 -56.28 -14.38 10.93
N GLU A 345 -55.70 -15.15 11.88
CA GLU A 345 -54.27 -15.51 11.88
C GLU A 345 -53.82 -16.15 10.54
N ILE A 346 -54.67 -17.00 9.95
CA ILE A 346 -54.43 -17.62 8.63
C ILE A 346 -54.48 -16.59 7.49
N VAL A 347 -55.34 -15.56 7.57
CA VAL A 347 -55.40 -14.48 6.57
C VAL A 347 -54.16 -13.59 6.65
N GLU A 348 -53.69 -13.23 7.85
CA GLU A 348 -52.46 -12.48 8.06
C GLU A 348 -51.22 -13.24 7.55
N LEU A 349 -51.10 -14.53 7.87
CA LEU A 349 -50.03 -15.37 7.34
C LEU A 349 -50.10 -15.46 5.79
N LYS A 350 -51.30 -15.50 5.20
CA LYS A 350 -51.49 -15.46 3.74
C LYS A 350 -51.16 -14.11 3.10
N THR A 351 -51.25 -12.98 3.79
CA THR A 351 -50.78 -11.68 3.26
C THR A 351 -49.28 -11.54 3.41
N ALA A 352 -48.71 -11.93 4.56
CA ALA A 352 -47.26 -11.96 4.79
C ALA A 352 -46.52 -12.84 3.77
N ILE A 353 -47.02 -14.04 3.48
CA ILE A 353 -46.45 -14.94 2.47
C ILE A 353 -46.51 -14.33 1.05
N ARG A 354 -47.57 -13.57 0.71
CA ARG A 354 -47.67 -12.88 -0.59
C ARG A 354 -46.64 -11.76 -0.71
N SER A 355 -46.55 -10.88 0.29
CA SER A 355 -45.51 -9.84 0.36
C SER A 355 -44.10 -10.44 0.28
N LYS A 356 -43.82 -11.56 0.96
CA LYS A 356 -42.50 -12.22 0.88
C LYS A 356 -42.23 -12.90 -0.47
N ASN A 357 -43.25 -13.35 -1.19
CA ASN A 357 -43.10 -13.80 -2.57
C ASN A 357 -42.80 -12.62 -3.53
N GLU A 358 -43.46 -11.48 -3.33
CA GLU A 358 -43.20 -10.24 -4.09
C GLU A 358 -41.76 -9.76 -3.86
N ASP A 359 -41.30 -9.67 -2.60
CA ASP A 359 -39.91 -9.42 -2.22
C ASP A 359 -38.95 -10.37 -2.95
N LEU A 360 -39.21 -11.69 -2.89
CA LEU A 360 -38.38 -12.71 -3.56
C LEU A 360 -38.34 -12.56 -5.08
N THR A 361 -39.43 -12.10 -5.73
CA THR A 361 -39.39 -11.80 -7.16
C THR A 361 -38.55 -10.55 -7.47
N MET A 362 -38.62 -9.51 -6.62
CA MET A 362 -37.78 -8.32 -6.76
C MET A 362 -36.29 -8.63 -6.54
N PHE A 363 -35.95 -9.46 -5.54
CA PHE A 363 -34.58 -9.91 -5.32
C PHE A 363 -34.05 -10.76 -6.48
N LYS A 364 -34.87 -11.66 -7.06
CA LYS A 364 -34.50 -12.42 -8.28
C LYS A 364 -34.22 -11.50 -9.46
N LEU A 365 -35.08 -10.52 -9.74
CA LEU A 365 -34.85 -9.55 -10.81
C LEU A 365 -33.59 -8.70 -10.58
N ARG A 366 -33.29 -8.32 -9.33
CA ARG A 366 -32.05 -7.61 -8.97
C ARG A 366 -30.82 -8.49 -9.18
N LEU A 367 -30.89 -9.78 -8.82
CA LEU A 367 -29.84 -10.77 -9.06
C LEU A 367 -29.60 -11.00 -10.57
N ASP A 368 -30.66 -11.17 -11.36
CA ASP A 368 -30.57 -11.34 -12.82
C ASP A 368 -29.92 -10.12 -13.49
N LEU A 369 -30.20 -8.90 -13.01
CA LEU A 369 -29.57 -7.67 -13.49
C LEU A 369 -28.11 -7.56 -13.07
N ALA A 370 -27.76 -7.97 -11.84
CA ALA A 370 -26.38 -8.03 -11.38
C ALA A 370 -25.55 -9.06 -12.17
N ASN A 371 -26.10 -10.26 -12.40
CA ASN A 371 -25.48 -11.31 -13.20
C ASN A 371 -25.25 -10.86 -14.64
N LYS A 372 -26.26 -10.24 -15.30
CA LYS A 372 -26.11 -9.66 -16.64
C LYS A 372 -25.08 -8.53 -16.68
N LYS A 373 -24.92 -7.75 -15.61
CA LYS A 373 -23.86 -6.75 -15.50
C LYS A 373 -22.48 -7.41 -15.41
N ALA A 374 -22.31 -8.44 -14.59
CA ALA A 374 -21.07 -9.21 -14.48
C ALA A 374 -20.69 -9.92 -15.80
N GLU A 375 -21.66 -10.54 -16.48
CA GLU A 375 -21.50 -11.07 -17.85
C GLU A 375 -21.06 -9.99 -18.85
N SER A 376 -21.53 -8.74 -18.69
CA SER A 376 -21.15 -7.63 -19.59
C SER A 376 -19.79 -7.00 -19.28
N VAL A 377 -19.20 -7.32 -18.13
CA VAL A 377 -17.85 -6.93 -17.71
C VAL A 377 -16.86 -8.00 -18.15
N THR A 378 -17.07 -9.25 -17.72
CA THR A 378 -16.28 -10.42 -18.15
C THR A 378 -16.11 -10.48 -19.68
N LYS A 379 -17.19 -10.36 -20.48
CA LYS A 379 -17.08 -10.35 -21.96
C LYS A 379 -16.25 -9.19 -22.54
N LYS A 380 -16.08 -8.07 -21.82
CA LYS A 380 -15.18 -6.97 -22.22
C LYS A 380 -13.74 -7.23 -21.83
N ASP A 381 -13.54 -7.86 -20.66
CA ASP A 381 -12.23 -8.21 -20.15
C ASP A 381 -11.65 -9.41 -20.93
N ASP A 382 -12.45 -10.42 -21.27
CA ASP A 382 -12.11 -11.47 -22.25
C ASP A 382 -11.65 -10.83 -23.58
N ALA A 383 -12.43 -9.89 -24.11
CA ALA A 383 -12.11 -9.17 -25.33
C ALA A 383 -10.92 -8.20 -25.17
N LYS A 384 -10.48 -7.86 -23.97
CA LYS A 384 -9.25 -7.10 -23.68
C LYS A 384 -8.06 -8.06 -23.61
N CYS A 385 -8.19 -9.17 -22.90
CA CYS A 385 -7.20 -10.24 -22.81
C CYS A 385 -6.88 -10.83 -24.18
N GLN A 386 -7.86 -11.09 -25.04
CA GLN A 386 -7.63 -11.54 -26.42
C GLN A 386 -6.82 -10.53 -27.25
N ARG A 387 -7.08 -9.21 -27.11
CA ARG A 387 -6.30 -8.16 -27.79
C ARG A 387 -4.89 -7.98 -27.22
N LEU A 388 -4.70 -8.23 -25.93
CA LEU A 388 -3.37 -8.24 -25.31
C LEU A 388 -2.58 -9.48 -25.74
N GLN A 389 -3.21 -10.66 -25.75
CA GLN A 389 -2.60 -11.90 -26.23
C GLN A 389 -2.17 -11.77 -27.69
N GLN A 390 -3.05 -11.30 -28.59
CA GLN A 390 -2.68 -11.07 -29.98
C GLN A 390 -1.48 -10.13 -30.11
N LYS A 391 -1.40 -9.07 -29.30
CA LYS A 391 -0.26 -8.15 -29.31
C LYS A 391 1.03 -8.80 -28.75
N VAL A 392 0.93 -9.73 -27.81
CA VAL A 392 2.06 -10.55 -27.34
C VAL A 392 2.52 -11.48 -28.47
N ASP A 393 1.59 -12.17 -29.13
CA ASP A 393 1.88 -13.08 -30.25
C ASP A 393 2.55 -12.33 -31.42
N ASP A 394 2.05 -11.15 -31.78
CA ASP A 394 2.63 -10.26 -32.80
C ASP A 394 4.07 -9.83 -32.42
N LEU A 395 4.31 -9.48 -31.16
CA LEU A 395 5.64 -9.10 -30.66
C LEU A 395 6.62 -10.29 -30.63
N VAL A 396 6.15 -11.48 -30.23
CA VAL A 396 6.94 -12.72 -30.26
C VAL A 396 7.32 -13.08 -31.70
N ALA A 397 6.38 -12.96 -32.65
CA ALA A 397 6.65 -13.15 -34.08
C ALA A 397 7.68 -12.14 -34.61
N HIS A 398 7.56 -10.86 -34.24
CA HIS A 398 8.51 -9.81 -34.63
C HIS A 398 9.93 -10.04 -34.07
N VAL A 399 10.05 -10.41 -32.79
CA VAL A 399 11.33 -10.79 -32.17
C VAL A 399 11.91 -12.04 -32.82
N SER A 400 11.10 -13.04 -33.15
CA SER A 400 11.55 -14.23 -33.86
C SER A 400 12.04 -13.90 -35.29
N MET A 401 11.38 -12.99 -36.00
CA MET A 401 11.82 -12.54 -37.33
C MET A 401 13.19 -11.86 -37.24
N ILE A 402 13.31 -10.85 -36.36
CA ILE A 402 14.56 -10.12 -36.09
C ILE A 402 15.70 -11.09 -35.70
N LYS A 403 15.42 -12.08 -34.85
CA LYS A 403 16.40 -13.11 -34.50
C LYS A 403 16.92 -13.85 -35.74
N THR A 404 16.03 -14.28 -36.63
CA THR A 404 16.47 -14.98 -37.86
C THR A 404 17.24 -14.08 -38.83
N ASP A 405 17.01 -12.76 -38.82
CA ASP A 405 17.80 -11.82 -39.61
C ASP A 405 19.18 -11.53 -39.00
N TYR A 406 19.30 -11.53 -37.67
CA TYR A 406 20.59 -11.55 -36.99
C TYR A 406 21.37 -12.84 -37.25
N GLU A 407 20.71 -14.00 -37.24
CA GLU A 407 21.33 -15.29 -37.61
C GLU A 407 21.84 -15.26 -39.05
N ARG A 408 21.04 -14.79 -40.03
CA ARG A 408 21.45 -14.62 -41.44
C ARG A 408 22.63 -13.66 -41.62
N THR A 409 22.68 -12.56 -40.86
CA THR A 409 23.77 -11.58 -40.97
C THR A 409 25.05 -12.05 -40.29
N LEU A 410 24.95 -12.82 -39.19
CA LEU A 410 26.09 -13.53 -38.60
C LEU A 410 26.66 -14.58 -39.55
N ASP A 411 25.82 -15.40 -40.19
CA ASP A 411 26.23 -16.37 -41.22
C ASP A 411 26.98 -15.67 -42.37
N HIS A 412 26.48 -14.53 -42.86
CA HIS A 412 27.13 -13.77 -43.92
C HIS A 412 28.52 -13.24 -43.49
N LEU A 413 28.61 -12.63 -42.29
CA LEU A 413 29.88 -12.12 -41.76
C LEU A 413 30.90 -13.23 -41.50
N GLN A 414 30.46 -14.42 -41.08
CA GLN A 414 31.34 -15.59 -40.93
C GLN A 414 31.85 -16.13 -42.27
N ASN A 415 31.01 -16.11 -43.31
CA ASN A 415 31.44 -16.44 -44.68
C ASN A 415 32.48 -15.44 -45.19
N ASP A 416 32.25 -14.14 -45.00
CA ASP A 416 33.17 -13.08 -45.43
C ASP A 416 34.52 -13.14 -44.69
N LEU A 417 34.51 -13.39 -43.37
CA LEU A 417 35.73 -13.68 -42.60
C LEU A 417 36.47 -14.89 -43.16
N CYS A 418 35.76 -15.98 -43.46
CA CYS A 418 36.35 -17.19 -44.04
C CYS A 418 36.89 -16.98 -45.47
N LEU A 419 36.46 -15.93 -46.19
CA LEU A 419 37.06 -15.52 -47.47
C LEU A 419 38.31 -14.67 -47.23
N LEU A 420 38.22 -13.65 -46.37
CA LEU A 420 39.34 -12.77 -46.00
C LEU A 420 40.52 -13.51 -45.36
N GLU A 421 40.26 -14.59 -44.61
CA GLU A 421 41.30 -15.48 -44.07
C GLU A 421 42.04 -16.26 -45.17
N LYS A 422 41.33 -16.72 -46.20
CA LYS A 422 41.93 -17.42 -47.36
C LYS A 422 42.78 -16.44 -48.18
N GLU A 423 42.27 -15.24 -48.43
CA GLU A 423 43.02 -14.17 -49.10
C GLU A 423 44.26 -13.76 -48.30
N ASN A 424 44.16 -13.60 -46.97
CA ASN A 424 45.32 -13.37 -46.11
C ASN A 424 46.34 -14.51 -46.15
N ALA A 425 45.89 -15.78 -46.19
CA ALA A 425 46.77 -16.93 -46.31
C ALA A 425 47.49 -16.96 -47.67
N GLU A 426 46.83 -16.56 -48.76
CA GLU A 426 47.46 -16.37 -50.06
C GLU A 426 48.43 -15.18 -50.07
N LEU A 427 48.04 -14.03 -49.51
CA LEU A 427 48.89 -12.84 -49.43
C LEU A 427 50.14 -13.10 -48.58
N LYS A 428 50.04 -13.87 -47.49
CA LYS A 428 51.21 -14.32 -46.70
C LYS A 428 52.12 -15.27 -47.51
N LYS A 429 51.58 -16.16 -48.34
CA LYS A 429 52.37 -17.00 -49.25
C LYS A 429 53.09 -16.16 -50.31
N LYS A 430 52.36 -15.24 -50.96
CA LYS A 430 52.89 -14.29 -51.97
C LYS A 430 53.98 -13.40 -51.34
N SER A 431 53.73 -12.85 -50.16
CA SER A 431 54.66 -12.02 -49.39
C SER A 431 55.93 -12.78 -48.99
N LYS A 432 55.85 -14.00 -48.44
CA LYS A 432 57.04 -14.83 -48.18
C LYS A 432 57.87 -15.06 -49.46
N SER A 433 57.21 -15.34 -50.59
CA SER A 433 57.87 -15.51 -51.89
C SER A 433 58.51 -14.24 -52.46
N ILE A 434 58.20 -13.06 -51.91
CA ILE A 434 58.81 -11.76 -52.24
C ILE A 434 59.92 -11.43 -51.25
N TRP A 435 59.72 -11.71 -49.96
CA TRP A 435 60.71 -11.44 -48.90
C TRP A 435 61.99 -12.28 -49.08
N SER A 436 61.86 -13.54 -49.48
CA SER A 436 62.98 -14.40 -49.93
C SER A 436 63.63 -13.96 -51.27
N ARG A 437 63.37 -12.73 -51.74
CA ARG A 437 63.97 -12.14 -52.95
C ARG A 437 64.53 -10.72 -52.74
N GLY A 438 64.63 -10.22 -51.50
CA GLY A 438 65.38 -8.99 -51.24
C GLY A 438 65.17 -8.35 -49.87
N VAL A 439 66.01 -8.73 -48.89
CA VAL A 439 66.48 -7.84 -47.81
C VAL A 439 67.92 -8.23 -47.49
N GLU A 440 68.89 -7.46 -48.00
CA GLU A 440 70.28 -7.47 -47.54
C GLU A 440 70.98 -6.22 -48.12
N ASP A 441 71.00 -5.11 -47.36
CA ASP A 441 72.20 -4.29 -47.08
C ASP A 441 71.91 -3.10 -46.12
N SER A 442 72.93 -2.71 -45.34
CA SER A 442 73.24 -1.44 -44.64
C SER A 442 72.15 -0.49 -44.09
N CYS A 443 72.30 0.01 -42.85
CA CYS A 443 73.07 1.25 -42.55
C CYS A 443 72.91 1.73 -41.08
N ASP A 444 73.97 2.28 -40.48
CA ASP A 444 73.99 2.83 -39.11
C ASP A 444 73.67 4.35 -39.03
N PRO A 445 73.14 4.87 -37.90
CA PRO A 445 72.86 6.29 -37.70
C PRO A 445 73.78 6.98 -36.67
N ASP A 446 74.39 8.13 -37.01
CA ASP A 446 74.99 9.01 -35.99
C ASP A 446 75.04 10.49 -36.41
N SER A 447 74.27 11.36 -35.73
CA SER A 447 74.39 12.84 -35.70
C SER A 447 73.23 13.50 -34.94
N SER A 448 73.42 13.86 -33.66
CA SER A 448 72.43 14.71 -32.94
C SER A 448 73.00 15.49 -31.75
N THR A 449 73.42 16.75 -31.97
CA THR A 449 73.90 17.64 -30.89
C THR A 449 73.30 19.05 -30.89
N VAL A 450 72.69 19.50 -32.00
CA VAL A 450 72.25 20.91 -32.17
C VAL A 450 70.86 21.18 -31.57
N THR A 451 70.03 20.16 -31.42
CA THR A 451 68.60 20.28 -31.02
C THR A 451 68.36 20.67 -29.56
N SER A 452 69.30 20.41 -28.66
CA SER A 452 69.07 20.53 -27.21
C SER A 452 68.77 21.97 -26.73
N GLY A 453 69.38 22.99 -27.33
CA GLY A 453 69.24 24.38 -26.88
C GLY A 453 67.84 24.97 -27.09
N ILE A 454 67.23 24.67 -28.23
CA ILE A 454 65.88 25.14 -28.61
C ILE A 454 64.83 24.51 -27.68
N HIS A 455 65.01 23.22 -27.35
CA HIS A 455 64.09 22.45 -26.50
C HIS A 455 63.90 23.07 -25.11
N ILE A 456 64.97 23.58 -24.50
CA ILE A 456 64.95 24.14 -23.13
C ILE A 456 64.14 25.44 -23.05
N LEU A 457 64.16 26.26 -24.10
CA LEU A 457 63.35 27.48 -24.16
C LEU A 457 61.87 27.17 -24.42
N ALA A 458 61.59 26.23 -25.33
CA ALA A 458 60.23 25.77 -25.60
C ALA A 458 59.55 25.20 -24.34
N ILE A 459 60.28 24.39 -23.56
CA ILE A 459 59.80 23.83 -22.27
C ILE A 459 59.43 24.95 -21.27
N LYS A 460 60.22 26.04 -21.19
CA LYS A 460 59.94 27.15 -20.27
C LYS A 460 58.69 27.95 -20.66
N GLU A 461 58.41 28.15 -21.95
CA GLU A 461 57.16 28.79 -22.37
C GLU A 461 55.95 27.85 -22.21
N LEU A 462 56.10 26.54 -22.51
CA LEU A 462 55.07 25.55 -22.24
C LEU A 462 54.68 25.48 -20.75
N GLU A 463 55.65 25.60 -19.83
CA GLU A 463 55.38 25.64 -18.40
C GLU A 463 54.58 26.90 -17.98
N LYS A 464 54.89 28.07 -18.54
CA LYS A 464 54.08 29.29 -18.32
C LYS A 464 52.67 29.14 -18.86
N VAL A 465 52.52 28.64 -20.09
CA VAL A 465 51.21 28.39 -20.72
C VAL A 465 50.40 27.38 -19.88
N ARG A 466 51.03 26.32 -19.38
CA ARG A 466 50.42 25.34 -18.47
C ARG A 466 49.94 25.98 -17.15
N CYS A 467 50.71 26.91 -16.58
CA CYS A 467 50.30 27.65 -15.39
C CYS A 467 49.14 28.62 -15.67
N HIS A 468 49.16 29.37 -16.77
CA HIS A 468 48.03 30.20 -17.18
C HIS A 468 46.76 29.38 -17.45
N LEU A 469 46.88 28.24 -18.14
CA LEU A 469 45.77 27.33 -18.42
C LEU A 469 45.16 26.73 -17.14
N LYS A 470 45.96 26.41 -16.12
CA LYS A 470 45.46 26.01 -14.80
C LYS A 470 44.67 27.14 -14.12
N TRP A 471 45.14 28.38 -14.21
CA TRP A 471 44.49 29.54 -13.60
C TRP A 471 43.18 29.93 -14.32
N THR A 472 43.14 29.91 -15.66
CA THR A 472 41.92 30.16 -16.43
C THR A 472 40.87 29.07 -16.17
N ASN A 473 41.26 27.80 -16.13
CA ASN A 473 40.35 26.69 -15.75
C ASN A 473 39.82 26.84 -14.31
N TYR A 474 40.65 27.24 -13.35
CA TYR A 474 40.18 27.54 -11.99
C TYR A 474 39.18 28.70 -11.96
N ARG A 475 39.43 29.79 -12.71
CA ARG A 475 38.47 30.89 -12.85
C ARG A 475 37.17 30.45 -13.53
N LEU A 476 37.25 29.65 -14.58
CA LEU A 476 36.09 29.12 -15.31
C LEU A 476 35.22 28.26 -14.38
N ARG A 477 35.82 27.27 -13.70
CA ARG A 477 35.13 26.45 -12.69
C ARG A 477 34.52 27.29 -11.56
N LYS A 478 35.19 28.36 -11.13
CA LYS A 478 34.68 29.28 -10.10
C LYS A 478 33.54 30.20 -10.57
N VAL A 479 33.43 30.45 -11.88
CA VAL A 479 32.28 31.15 -12.47
C VAL A 479 31.13 30.17 -12.72
N GLN A 480 31.40 29.02 -13.33
CA GLN A 480 30.42 27.93 -13.50
C GLN A 480 29.79 27.54 -12.16
N GLY A 481 30.61 27.27 -11.14
CA GLY A 481 30.14 26.96 -9.79
C GLY A 481 29.47 28.11 -9.03
N ARG A 482 29.48 29.34 -9.56
CA ARG A 482 28.57 30.41 -9.11
C ARG A 482 27.22 30.29 -9.80
N THR A 483 27.19 30.11 -11.12
CA THR A 483 25.95 29.90 -11.88
C THR A 483 25.19 28.65 -11.39
N THR A 484 25.89 27.53 -11.16
CA THR A 484 25.30 26.32 -10.56
C THR A 484 24.79 26.57 -9.14
N ARG A 485 25.46 27.43 -8.37
CA ARG A 485 25.00 27.79 -7.02
C ARG A 485 23.75 28.67 -7.06
N GLN A 486 23.70 29.64 -7.97
CA GLN A 486 22.51 30.48 -8.16
C GLN A 486 21.32 29.65 -8.59
N LEU A 487 21.49 28.70 -9.51
CA LEU A 487 20.46 27.73 -9.89
C LEU A 487 20.02 26.85 -8.70
N LEU A 488 20.94 26.46 -7.81
CA LEU A 488 20.61 25.73 -6.57
C LEU A 488 19.91 26.61 -5.52
N GLU A 489 20.22 27.91 -5.47
CA GLU A 489 19.58 28.91 -4.60
C GLU A 489 18.19 29.35 -5.15
N GLU A 490 17.93 29.14 -6.44
CA GLU A 490 16.62 29.28 -7.10
C GLU A 490 15.72 28.04 -6.91
N MET A 491 16.27 26.89 -6.51
CA MET A 491 15.48 25.69 -6.20
C MET A 491 14.96 25.71 -4.75
N PRO A 492 13.73 25.21 -4.48
CA PRO A 492 13.23 25.06 -3.12
C PRO A 492 14.12 24.16 -2.26
N GLU A 493 14.35 24.53 -1.00
CA GLU A 493 15.13 23.72 -0.07
C GLU A 493 14.49 22.34 0.15
N LEU A 494 15.21 21.28 -0.22
CA LEU A 494 14.80 19.89 -0.03
C LEU A 494 14.81 19.51 1.45
N HIS A 495 13.73 19.84 2.15
CA HIS A 495 13.44 19.37 3.50
C HIS A 495 13.19 17.86 3.50
N LEU A 496 14.25 17.08 3.67
CA LEU A 496 14.15 15.65 3.98
C LEU A 496 13.29 15.47 5.24
N PRO A 497 12.15 14.74 5.17
CA PRO A 497 11.35 14.44 6.34
C PRO A 497 12.21 13.72 7.38
N ASN A 498 12.18 14.19 8.62
CA ASN A 498 13.11 13.74 9.67
C ASN A 498 12.67 12.38 10.30
N VAL A 499 12.15 11.50 9.44
CA VAL A 499 11.53 10.20 9.70
C VAL A 499 12.37 9.15 8.97
N VAL A 500 12.91 8.19 9.72
CA VAL A 500 13.47 6.97 9.14
C VAL A 500 12.32 5.98 9.08
N SER A 501 11.95 5.51 7.90
CA SER A 501 10.87 4.51 7.75
C SER A 501 11.35 3.17 8.33
N GLY A 502 10.81 2.77 9.48
CA GLY A 502 11.14 1.50 10.13
C GLY A 502 10.70 1.49 11.60
N ALA A 503 10.08 0.40 12.04
CA ALA A 503 9.21 0.28 13.22
C ALA A 503 9.80 0.63 14.61
N TYR A 504 11.05 1.08 14.71
CA TYR A 504 11.73 1.42 15.97
C TYR A 504 12.49 2.75 15.91
N GLY A 505 11.93 3.75 15.22
CA GLY A 505 12.43 5.12 15.32
C GLY A 505 12.33 5.68 16.74
N LEU A 506 13.46 6.07 17.34
CA LEU A 506 13.50 6.86 18.60
C LEU A 506 12.84 8.26 18.47
N LYS A 507 12.35 8.63 17.29
CA LYS A 507 11.48 9.79 17.04
C LYS A 507 10.01 9.43 16.85
N GLU A 508 9.72 8.18 16.51
CA GLU A 508 8.37 7.64 16.29
C GLU A 508 7.68 7.44 17.63
N LYS A 509 8.33 6.73 18.57
CA LYS A 509 7.85 6.66 19.97
C LYS A 509 7.65 8.04 20.62
N ARG A 510 8.46 9.03 20.24
CA ARG A 510 8.30 10.41 20.70
C ARG A 510 7.18 11.18 19.99
N ARG A 511 6.66 10.71 18.85
CA ARG A 511 5.36 11.13 18.33
C ARG A 511 4.26 10.50 19.16
N ASP A 512 4.27 9.19 19.39
CA ASP A 512 3.27 8.52 20.23
C ASP A 512 3.12 9.21 21.61
N ASP A 513 4.25 9.53 22.27
CA ASP A 513 4.28 10.30 23.52
C ASP A 513 3.66 11.71 23.40
N ILE A 514 3.89 12.41 22.28
CA ILE A 514 3.41 13.79 22.02
C ILE A 514 1.95 13.79 21.60
N ASP A 515 1.56 12.92 20.68
CA ASP A 515 0.21 12.80 20.13
C ASP A 515 -0.75 12.27 21.22
N SER A 516 -0.26 11.45 22.16
CA SER A 516 -0.97 11.12 23.40
C SER A 516 -1.09 12.32 24.36
N GLU A 517 -0.06 13.17 24.53
CA GLU A 517 -0.15 14.41 25.35
C GLU A 517 -1.14 15.42 24.71
N VAL A 518 -1.18 15.49 23.38
CA VAL A 518 -2.13 16.31 22.59
C VAL A 518 -3.57 15.78 22.69
N GLU A 519 -3.80 14.49 22.44
CA GLU A 519 -5.15 13.91 22.50
C GLU A 519 -5.67 13.83 23.94
N GLN A 520 -4.80 13.79 24.95
CA GLN A 520 -5.19 14.04 26.34
C GLN A 520 -5.70 15.48 26.53
N LEU A 521 -4.92 16.50 26.15
CA LEU A 521 -5.32 17.90 26.28
C LEU A 521 -6.60 18.22 25.49
N ARG A 522 -6.80 17.59 24.32
CA ARG A 522 -8.02 17.70 23.53
C ARG A 522 -9.26 17.16 24.25
N ARG A 523 -9.13 16.00 24.93
CA ARG A 523 -10.19 15.43 25.77
C ARG A 523 -10.48 16.28 27.01
N GLU A 524 -9.45 16.83 27.65
CA GLU A 524 -9.61 17.77 28.77
C GLU A 524 -10.34 19.05 28.32
N LEU A 525 -9.97 19.62 27.17
CA LEU A 525 -10.61 20.81 26.61
C LEU A 525 -12.08 20.57 26.22
N LEU A 526 -12.38 19.43 25.58
CA LEU A 526 -13.76 19.04 25.25
C LEU A 526 -14.62 18.85 26.50
N ASN A 527 -14.05 18.27 27.56
CA ASN A 527 -14.73 18.14 28.84
C ASN A 527 -15.02 19.50 29.48
N LEU A 528 -14.10 20.47 29.40
CA LEU A 528 -14.34 21.84 29.89
C LEU A 528 -15.44 22.55 29.09
N ASP A 529 -15.46 22.42 27.76
CA ASP A 529 -16.54 23.01 26.92
C ASP A 529 -17.92 22.45 27.33
N LEU A 530 -18.04 21.12 27.40
CA LEU A 530 -19.26 20.44 27.86
C LEU A 530 -19.65 20.83 29.30
N GLU A 531 -18.68 21.03 30.19
CA GLU A 531 -18.92 21.52 31.55
C GLU A 531 -19.43 22.97 31.55
N SER A 532 -18.86 23.86 30.74
CA SER A 532 -19.27 25.26 30.61
C SER A 532 -20.73 25.39 30.14
N GLN A 533 -21.12 24.53 29.17
CA GLN A 533 -22.47 24.44 28.63
C GLN A 533 -23.44 23.87 29.68
N ARG A 534 -23.07 22.78 30.35
CA ARG A 534 -23.87 22.12 31.40
C ARG A 534 -24.11 23.01 32.62
N LEU A 535 -23.12 23.82 33.01
CA LEU A 535 -23.20 24.75 34.14
C LEU A 535 -23.76 26.12 33.75
N PHE A 536 -24.09 26.35 32.47
CA PHE A 536 -24.60 27.61 31.92
C PHE A 536 -23.73 28.84 32.24
N LEU A 537 -22.39 28.68 32.32
CA LEU A 537 -21.46 29.75 32.73
C LEU A 537 -21.51 31.01 31.85
N ASN A 538 -22.00 30.85 30.62
CA ASN A 538 -22.23 31.94 29.66
C ASN A 538 -23.50 32.77 29.95
N VAL A 539 -24.30 32.43 30.98
CA VAL A 539 -25.58 33.08 31.30
C VAL A 539 -25.57 33.59 32.74
N GLY A 540 -25.35 34.89 32.91
CA GLY A 540 -25.31 35.53 34.22
C GLY A 540 -26.62 35.37 35.03
N PRO A 541 -26.56 35.03 36.33
CA PRO A 541 -27.74 34.72 37.12
C PRO A 541 -28.58 35.96 37.46
N THR A 542 -29.91 35.80 37.41
CA THR A 542 -30.90 36.86 37.66
C THR A 542 -31.03 37.27 39.13
N LYS A 543 -30.37 36.58 40.06
CA LYS A 543 -30.43 36.83 41.51
C LYS A 543 -29.07 37.25 42.05
N GLN A 544 -29.03 38.38 42.76
CA GLN A 544 -27.79 38.99 43.24
C GLN A 544 -27.07 38.21 44.35
N LYS A 545 -27.74 37.26 45.04
CA LYS A 545 -27.08 36.31 45.95
C LYS A 545 -26.27 35.27 45.17
N ASP A 546 -26.90 34.69 44.16
CA ASP A 546 -26.39 33.56 43.38
C ASP A 546 -25.24 34.03 42.46
N LYS A 547 -25.22 35.32 42.09
CA LYS A 547 -24.12 35.94 41.34
C LYS A 547 -22.73 35.68 41.96
N LYS A 548 -22.56 35.77 43.28
CA LYS A 548 -21.23 35.52 43.90
C LYS A 548 -20.74 34.08 43.71
N LEU A 549 -21.66 33.11 43.64
CA LEU A 549 -21.33 31.71 43.41
C LEU A 549 -21.00 31.48 41.93
N HIS A 550 -21.79 32.06 41.02
CA HIS A 550 -21.54 32.02 39.58
C HIS A 550 -20.21 32.68 39.20
N ASP A 551 -19.93 33.88 39.70
CA ASP A 551 -18.68 34.61 39.44
C ASP A 551 -17.46 33.79 39.91
N ALA A 552 -17.59 33.02 41.01
CA ALA A 552 -16.55 32.10 41.48
C ALA A 552 -16.39 30.85 40.59
N MET A 553 -17.49 30.23 40.15
CA MET A 553 -17.46 29.09 39.21
C MET A 553 -16.87 29.48 37.85
N VAL A 554 -17.17 30.69 37.36
CA VAL A 554 -16.55 31.25 36.15
C VAL A 554 -15.06 31.48 36.35
N ALA A 555 -14.62 32.00 37.51
CA ALA A 555 -13.20 32.17 37.81
C ALA A 555 -12.44 30.83 37.87
N GLU A 556 -13.01 29.80 38.51
CA GLU A 556 -12.44 28.45 38.56
C GLU A 556 -12.37 27.79 37.17
N HIS A 557 -13.40 27.96 36.34
CA HIS A 557 -13.41 27.48 34.96
C HIS A 557 -12.34 28.18 34.11
N ASN A 558 -12.24 29.51 34.19
CA ASN A 558 -11.24 30.30 33.47
C ASN A 558 -9.80 29.92 33.89
N ALA A 559 -9.56 29.65 35.17
CA ALA A 559 -8.26 29.18 35.66
C ALA A 559 -7.87 27.82 35.07
N ARG A 560 -8.83 26.88 34.93
CA ARG A 560 -8.60 25.59 34.27
C ARG A 560 -8.35 25.75 32.76
N CYS A 561 -9.01 26.69 32.09
CA CYS A 561 -8.74 27.02 30.69
C CYS A 561 -7.34 27.58 30.47
N GLU A 562 -6.82 28.44 31.35
CA GLU A 562 -5.44 28.95 31.24
C GLU A 562 -4.37 27.90 31.60
N ASP A 563 -4.63 26.91 32.48
CA ASP A 563 -3.72 25.76 32.66
C ASP A 563 -3.57 24.93 31.38
N ILE A 564 -4.69 24.56 30.75
CA ILE A 564 -4.68 23.82 29.47
C ILE A 564 -3.95 24.64 28.40
N LYS A 565 -4.20 25.95 28.32
CA LYS A 565 -3.51 26.87 27.39
C LYS A 565 -2.01 26.94 27.67
N PHE A 566 -1.59 27.00 28.94
CA PHE A 566 -0.18 26.93 29.34
C PHE A 566 0.48 25.60 28.94
N ARG A 567 -0.20 24.47 29.17
CA ARG A 567 0.27 23.13 28.76
C ARG A 567 0.36 22.99 27.25
N CYS A 568 -0.60 23.52 26.49
CA CYS A 568 -0.55 23.62 25.03
C CYS A 568 0.63 24.49 24.55
N ALA A 569 0.88 25.65 25.17
CA ALA A 569 2.02 26.50 24.84
C ALA A 569 3.38 25.85 25.18
N ARG A 570 3.44 25.05 26.26
CA ARG A 570 4.59 24.22 26.63
C ARG A 570 4.84 23.12 25.58
N LEU A 571 3.79 22.44 25.14
CA LEU A 571 3.86 21.46 24.04
C LEU A 571 4.32 22.10 22.74
N TRP A 572 3.78 23.27 22.36
CA TRP A 572 4.20 23.96 21.12
C TRP A 572 5.71 24.19 21.10
N LYS A 573 6.28 24.71 22.20
CA LYS A 573 7.73 24.93 22.34
C LYS A 573 8.56 23.62 22.33
N LYS A 574 8.00 22.51 22.82
CA LYS A 574 8.60 21.16 22.78
C LYS A 574 8.59 20.57 21.36
N CYS A 575 7.55 20.83 20.58
CA CYS A 575 7.36 20.27 19.24
C CYS A 575 8.01 21.12 18.13
N ARG A 576 8.05 22.45 18.29
CA ARG A 576 8.50 23.41 17.28
C ARG A 576 9.53 24.42 17.85
N PRO A 577 10.76 23.99 18.14
CA PRO A 577 11.79 24.88 18.68
C PRO A 577 12.21 25.92 17.64
N GLY A 578 11.93 27.19 17.91
CA GLY A 578 12.31 28.34 17.08
C GLY A 578 11.17 28.98 16.28
N GLU A 579 10.01 28.34 16.17
CA GLU A 579 8.80 28.99 15.66
C GLU A 579 8.17 29.92 16.71
N THR A 580 7.51 30.98 16.26
CA THR A 580 6.70 31.83 17.14
C THR A 580 5.50 31.07 17.69
N LEU A 581 5.02 31.50 18.86
CA LEU A 581 3.81 30.94 19.46
C LEU A 581 2.57 31.47 18.69
N PRO A 582 1.56 30.64 18.38
CA PRO A 582 0.33 31.13 17.76
C PRO A 582 -0.43 32.09 18.69
N VAL A 583 -1.03 33.15 18.14
CA VAL A 583 -1.74 34.20 18.90
C VAL A 583 -2.82 33.63 19.84
N LEU A 584 -3.49 32.55 19.46
CA LEU A 584 -4.50 31.87 20.31
C LEU A 584 -3.90 31.19 21.56
N LEU A 585 -2.60 30.93 21.57
CA LEU A 585 -1.84 30.39 22.70
C LEU A 585 -1.03 31.48 23.42
N GLU A 586 -1.14 32.75 23.04
CA GLU A 586 -0.48 33.84 23.75
C GLU A 586 -1.07 34.00 25.16
N ILE A 587 -0.19 33.88 26.16
CA ILE A 587 -0.52 33.98 27.57
C ILE A 587 -0.36 35.45 27.96
N ASN A 588 -1.47 36.21 27.94
CA ASN A 588 -1.47 37.67 28.15
C ASN A 588 -0.91 38.08 29.52
N ASP A 589 -1.25 37.32 30.56
CA ASP A 589 -0.61 37.37 31.88
C ASP A 589 0.01 35.99 32.13
N SER A 590 1.34 35.90 32.19
CA SER A 590 1.99 34.72 32.76
C SER A 590 1.44 34.49 34.17
N PRO A 591 1.06 33.26 34.56
CA PRO A 591 0.64 33.01 35.94
C PRO A 591 1.76 33.46 36.85
N LYS A 592 1.51 34.50 37.64
CA LYS A 592 2.48 34.98 38.63
C LYS A 592 2.64 33.85 39.63
N THR A 593 3.85 33.31 39.71
CA THR A 593 4.27 32.76 40.99
C THR A 593 4.32 33.97 41.91
N ASP A 594 3.32 34.07 42.78
CA ASP A 594 3.36 35.03 43.88
C ASP A 594 4.43 34.50 44.84
N ASP A 595 5.71 34.76 44.52
CA ASP A 595 6.87 34.35 45.32
C ASP A 595 6.76 34.93 46.76
N THR A 596 6.02 36.04 46.90
CA THR A 596 5.51 36.59 48.15
C THR A 596 4.73 35.56 48.98
N THR A 597 3.87 34.72 48.40
CA THR A 597 3.13 33.70 49.17
C THR A 597 4.05 32.64 49.76
N THR A 598 5.15 32.27 49.11
CA THR A 598 6.14 31.35 49.71
C THR A 598 6.88 31.99 50.87
N GLU A 599 7.33 33.24 50.75
CA GLU A 599 7.99 33.95 51.86
C GLU A 599 7.02 34.35 52.99
N ASP A 600 5.77 34.72 52.69
CA ASP A 600 4.73 35.00 53.69
C ASP A 600 4.30 33.73 54.45
N ILE A 601 4.12 32.60 53.75
CA ILE A 601 3.79 31.31 54.39
C ILE A 601 4.96 30.83 55.25
N LEU A 602 6.21 30.94 54.77
CA LEU A 602 7.39 30.60 55.58
C LEU A 602 7.56 31.52 56.78
N SER A 603 7.39 32.84 56.61
CA SER A 603 7.46 33.82 57.71
C SER A 603 6.39 33.55 58.76
N LYS A 604 5.17 33.21 58.33
CA LYS A 604 4.07 32.85 59.22
C LYS A 604 4.31 31.52 59.94
N TRP A 605 4.86 30.51 59.26
CA TRP A 605 5.30 29.27 59.90
C TRP A 605 6.43 29.50 60.91
N GLU A 606 7.43 30.35 60.60
CA GLU A 606 8.47 30.73 61.56
C GLU A 606 7.89 31.48 62.77
N GLN A 607 6.86 32.31 62.57
CA GLN A 607 6.18 33.03 63.64
C GLN A 607 5.36 32.08 64.53
N GLU A 608 4.56 31.19 63.94
CA GLU A 608 3.81 30.15 64.66
C GLU A 608 4.75 29.17 65.40
N VAL A 609 5.92 28.85 64.83
CA VAL A 609 6.96 28.03 65.48
C VAL A 609 7.64 28.78 66.63
N LYS A 610 7.93 30.07 66.50
CA LYS A 610 8.45 30.92 67.59
C LYS A 610 7.44 31.01 68.74
N GLU A 611 6.18 31.31 68.45
CA GLU A 611 5.11 31.35 69.46
C GLU A 611 4.91 29.98 70.14
N SER A 612 5.05 28.87 69.41
CA SER A 612 4.98 27.51 70.01
C SER A 612 6.20 27.12 70.85
N LEU A 613 7.36 27.76 70.62
CA LEU A 613 8.58 27.60 71.43
C LEU A 613 8.53 28.50 72.67
N GLU A 614 8.14 29.76 72.53
CA GLU A 614 7.96 30.71 73.65
C GLU A 614 6.81 30.29 74.57
N SER A 615 5.80 29.58 74.05
CA SER A 615 4.74 28.92 74.83
C SER A 615 5.20 27.70 75.66
N LYS A 616 6.49 27.30 75.60
CA LYS A 616 7.03 26.08 76.24
C LYS A 616 8.28 26.32 77.11
N VAL A 617 8.53 27.57 77.49
CA VAL A 617 9.59 27.99 78.43
C VAL A 617 8.96 28.65 79.65
#